data_AF-A0A2V5ZTS1-F1
#
_entry.id   AF-A0A2V5ZTS1-F1
#
_cell.length_a   1.000
_cell.length_b   1.000
_cell.length_c   1.000
_cell.angle_alpha   90.00
_cell.angle_beta   90.00
_cell.angle_gamma   90.00
#
_symmetry.space_group_name_H-M   'P 1'
#
loop_
_entity.id
_entity.type
_entity.pdbx_description
1 polymer ?
#
loop_
_entity_poly.entity_id
_entity_poly.type
_entity_poly.pdbx_seq_one_letter_code
_entity_poly.pdbx_strand_id
1 'polypeptide(L)' 'MSATEILDELPKLTPAELEIIYRRAVELHRGQTVEASPELLAAIDAADESLTKEEGVSVAKARQIVGSWNTK' A
#
# COMPACT_ATOMS: atom_id res chain seq x y z
N MET A 1 -7.94 31.96 30.71
CA MET A 1 -7.52 31.10 29.59
C MET A 1 -8.40 31.40 28.41
N SER A 2 -7.86 32.03 27.38
CA SER A 2 -8.56 32.25 26.12
C SER A 2 -8.47 31.00 25.25
N ALA A 3 -9.39 30.86 24.29
CA ALA A 3 -9.35 29.75 23.32
C ALA A 3 -8.05 29.73 22.50
N THR A 4 -7.44 30.89 22.28
CA THR A 4 -6.14 31.02 21.61
C THR A 4 -4.99 30.43 22.44
N GLU A 5 -4.96 30.66 23.76
CA GLU A 5 -3.95 30.06 24.65
C GLU A 5 -4.04 28.52 24.64
N ILE A 6 -5.26 27.97 24.64
CA ILE A 6 -5.49 26.52 24.59
C ILE A 6 -4.99 25.93 23.25
N LEU A 7 -5.20 26.61 22.13
CA LEU A 7 -4.77 26.13 20.81
C LEU A 7 -3.25 26.16 20.63
N ASP A 8 -2.55 27.07 21.31
CA ASP A 8 -1.09 27.14 21.26
C ASP A 8 -0.40 26.08 22.13
N GLU A 9 -1.07 25.61 23.19
CA GLU A 9 -0.59 24.53 24.05
C GLU A 9 -0.79 23.13 23.44
N LEU A 10 -1.60 22.99 22.39
CA LEU A 10 -1.82 21.71 21.74
C LEU A 10 -0.56 21.26 20.98
N PRO A 11 -0.21 19.96 21.04
CA PRO A 11 0.87 19.43 20.23
C PRO A 11 0.53 19.61 18.74
N LYS A 12 1.27 20.49 18.08
CA LYS A 12 1.12 20.78 16.66
C LYS A 12 1.76 19.64 15.88
N LEU A 13 1.05 19.16 14.87
CA LEU A 13 1.58 18.16 13.95
C LEU A 13 2.80 18.73 13.23
N THR A 14 3.82 17.90 13.10
CA THR A 14 4.96 18.21 12.25
C THR A 14 4.52 18.26 10.78
N PRO A 15 5.28 18.95 9.90
CA PRO A 15 4.99 18.95 8.47
C PRO A 15 4.90 17.54 7.86
N ALA A 16 5.73 16.60 8.34
CA ALA A 16 5.72 15.22 7.88
C ALA A 16 4.44 14.46 8.28
N GLU A 17 3.95 14.65 9.51
CA GLU A 17 2.70 14.05 9.97
C GLU A 17 1.49 14.61 9.22
N LEU A 18 1.49 15.91 8.92
CA LEU A 18 0.47 16.54 8.09
C LEU A 18 0.44 15.93 6.69
N GLU A 19 1.59 15.74 6.06
CA GLU A 19 1.68 15.15 4.72
C GLU A 19 1.11 13.72 4.67
N ILE A 20 1.38 12.91 5.69
CA ILE A 20 0.83 11.55 5.82
C ILE A 20 -0.70 11.59 5.89
N ILE A 21 -1.25 12.48 6.72
CA ILE A 21 -2.70 12.62 6.88
C ILE A 21 -3.34 13.09 5.57
N TYR A 22 -2.76 14.09 4.90
CA TYR A 22 -3.28 14.57 3.62
C TYR A 22 -3.26 13.49 2.54
N ARG A 23 -2.15 12.73 2.43
CA ARG A 23 -2.07 11.62 1.48
C ARG A 23 -3.15 10.58 1.76
N ARG A 24 -3.34 10.18 3.02
CA ARG A 24 -4.33 9.18 3.39
C ARG A 24 -5.76 9.66 3.17
N ALA A 25 -6.03 10.93 3.45
CA ALA A 25 -7.33 11.55 3.16
C ALA A 25 -7.62 11.56 1.66
N VAL A 26 -6.63 11.85 0.81
CA VAL A 26 -6.75 11.78 -0.65
C VAL A 26 -6.99 10.35 -1.13
N GLU A 27 -6.29 9.35 -0.59
CA GLU A 27 -6.50 7.93 -0.92
C GLU A 27 -7.93 7.48 -0.59
N LEU A 28 -8.42 7.82 0.61
CA LEU A 28 -9.75 7.47 1.07
C LEU A 28 -10.83 8.23 0.27
N HIS A 29 -10.63 9.52 0.01
CA HIS A 29 -11.57 10.35 -0.75
C HIS A 29 -11.65 9.93 -2.22
N ARG A 30 -10.51 9.55 -2.82
CA ARG A 30 -10.48 9.05 -4.19
C ARG A 30 -11.18 7.71 -4.33
N GLY A 31 -11.44 7.00 -3.23
CA GLY A 31 -12.19 5.75 -3.21
C GLY A 31 -11.80 4.87 -4.39
N GLN A 32 -10.49 4.64 -4.58
CA GLN A 32 -10.00 3.90 -5.74
C GLN A 32 -10.36 2.42 -5.59
N THR A 33 -11.64 2.11 -5.74
CA THR A 33 -12.06 0.84 -6.32
C THR A 33 -11.56 0.88 -7.74
N VAL A 34 -10.41 0.24 -7.98
CA VAL A 34 -10.04 -0.13 -9.33
C VAL A 34 -11.09 -1.14 -9.74
N GLU A 35 -12.06 -0.72 -10.56
CA GLU A 35 -12.92 -1.69 -11.24
C GLU A 35 -12.00 -2.54 -12.11
N ALA A 36 -11.78 -3.78 -11.68
CA ALA A 36 -10.95 -4.69 -12.42
C ALA A 36 -11.65 -4.97 -13.75
N SER A 37 -10.96 -4.71 -14.86
CA SER A 37 -11.48 -5.08 -16.17
C SER A 37 -11.62 -6.61 -16.25
N PRO A 38 -12.52 -7.14 -17.09
CA PRO A 38 -12.63 -8.58 -17.30
C PRO A 38 -11.30 -9.24 -17.67
N GLU A 39 -10.44 -8.54 -18.43
CA GLU A 39 -9.12 -9.01 -18.83
C GLU A 39 -8.16 -9.10 -17.64
N LEU A 40 -8.21 -8.13 -16.71
CA LEU A 40 -7.40 -8.15 -15.50
C LEU A 40 -7.82 -9.32 -14.58
N LEU A 41 -9.12 -9.54 -14.43
CA LEU A 41 -9.64 -10.67 -13.64
C LEU A 41 -9.22 -12.01 -14.26
N ALA A 42 -9.36 -12.18 -15.58
CA ALA A 42 -8.92 -13.38 -16.28
C ALA A 42 -7.40 -13.63 -16.16
N ALA A 43 -6.60 -12.56 -16.15
CA ALA A 43 -5.15 -12.67 -15.93
C ALA A 43 -4.81 -13.13 -14.50
N ILE A 44 -5.57 -12.68 -13.49
CA ILE A 44 -5.44 -13.13 -12.10
C ILE A 44 -5.80 -14.61 -12.00
N ASP A 45 -6.94 -15.02 -12.55
CA ASP A 45 -7.39 -16.42 -12.54
C ASP A 45 -6.35 -17.35 -13.21
N ALA A 46 -5.80 -16.94 -14.36
CA ALA A 46 -4.76 -17.69 -15.04
C ALA A 46 -3.45 -17.80 -14.22
N ALA A 47 -3.09 -16.74 -13.49
CA ALA A 47 -1.93 -16.75 -12.61
C ALA A 47 -2.14 -17.70 -11.41
N ASP A 48 -3.32 -17.70 -10.80
CA ASP A 48 -3.66 -18.60 -9.70
C ASP A 48 -3.69 -20.07 -10.15
N GLU A 49 -4.23 -20.35 -11.34
CA GLU A 49 -4.16 -21.68 -11.94
C GLU A 49 -2.72 -22.13 -12.23
N SER A 50 -1.85 -21.23 -12.69
CA SER A 50 -0.43 -21.54 -12.91
C SER A 50 0.29 -21.82 -11.60
N LEU A 51 0.03 -21.02 -10.57
CA LEU A 51 0.62 -21.19 -9.23
C LEU A 51 0.20 -22.50 -8.56
N THR A 52 -1.05 -22.92 -8.75
CA THR A 52 -1.53 -24.20 -8.22
C THR A 52 -0.96 -25.40 -8.98
N LYS A 53 -0.74 -25.29 -10.29
CA LYS A 53 -0.15 -26.34 -11.13
C LYS A 53 1.36 -26.50 -10.93
N GLU A 54 2.08 -25.41 -10.68
CA GLU A 54 3.55 -25.40 -10.62
C GLU A 54 4.12 -25.45 -9.19
N GLU A 55 3.28 -25.66 -8.16
CA GLU A 55 3.64 -25.49 -6.74
C GLU A 55 4.33 -24.14 -6.50
N GLY A 56 3.51 -23.09 -6.46
CA GLY A 56 3.94 -21.72 -6.21
C GLY A 56 4.92 -21.59 -5.04
N VAL A 57 5.82 -20.62 -5.14
CA VAL A 57 6.90 -20.45 -4.17
C VAL A 57 6.42 -19.57 -3.00
N SER A 58 6.71 -19.96 -1.76
CA SER A 58 6.32 -19.15 -0.59
C SER A 58 6.94 -17.75 -0.63
N VAL A 59 6.25 -16.76 -0.04
CA VAL A 59 6.73 -15.36 0.01
C VAL A 59 8.13 -15.25 0.63
N ALA A 60 8.45 -16.08 1.62
CA ALA A 60 9.78 -16.12 2.23
C ALA A 60 10.86 -16.58 1.23
N LYS A 61 10.55 -17.58 0.41
CA LYS A 61 11.46 -18.11 -0.61
C LYS A 61 11.56 -17.16 -1.82
N ALA A 62 10.46 -16.51 -2.21
CA ALA A 62 10.48 -15.45 -3.21
C ALA A 62 11.38 -14.28 -2.77
N ARG A 63 11.30 -13.83 -1.51
CA ARG A 63 12.22 -12.83 -0.95
C ARG A 63 13.67 -13.27 -0.97
N GLN A 64 13.95 -14.55 -0.70
CA GLN A 64 15.31 -15.11 -0.80
C GLN A 64 15.84 -15.05 -2.24
N ILE A 65 15.01 -15.40 -3.23
CA ILE A 65 15.38 -15.37 -4.65
C ILE A 65 15.65 -13.93 -5.11
N VAL A 66 14.76 -13.00 -4.80
CA VAL A 66 14.95 -11.57 -5.15
C VAL A 66 16.20 -10.99 -4.47
N GLY A 67 16.47 -11.36 -3.21
CA GLY A 67 17.70 -10.98 -2.52
C GLY A 67 18.97 -11.52 -3.19
N SER A 68 18.90 -12.67 -3.87
CA SER A 68 20.02 -13.27 -4.60
C SER A 68 20.28 -12.63 -5.98
N TRP A 69 19.33 -11.87 -6.52
CA TRP A 69 19.49 -11.16 -7.79
C TRP A 69 20.38 -9.92 -7.69
N ASN A 70 20.82 -9.56 -6.48
CA ASN A 70 21.76 -8.46 -6.24
C ASN A 70 23.24 -8.87 -6.45
N THR A 71 23.53 -9.49 -7.60
CA THR A 71 24.90 -9.73 -8.07
C THR A 71 25.04 -9.49 -9.58
N LYS A 72 24.92 -8.22 -10.00
CA LYS A 72 25.90 -7.50 -10.85
C LYS A 72 25.46 -6.08 -11.12
#